data_AF-A0A5N8ZAM7-F1
#
_entry.id   AF-A0A5N8ZAM7-F1
#
_cell.length_a   1.000
_cell.length_b   1.000
_cell.length_c   1.000
_cell.angle_alpha   90.00
_cell.angle_beta   90.00
_cell.angle_gamma   90.00
#
_symmetry.space_group_name_H-M   'P 1'
#
loop_
_entity.id
_entity.type
_entity.pdbx_description
1 polymer ?
#
loop_
_entity_poly.entity_id
_entity_poly.type
_entity_poly.pdbx_seq_one_letter_code
_entity_poly.pdbx_strand_id
1 'polypeptide(L)'
;MKLILLKVCFFLSMGSFAQSVISSSGNSASNGDFILSWTIGEGVISTIGSNDIELTQGFHQPLMIDVIAVGIEDDFILDIIAYPNPTYDKVMFEGGDPVGIYHIRVVDKLGRVLEQKSMPFQEFVLEMGRYNNGTYLIEVVEDKTGKRKIFNIVKSQK
;
A
#
# COMPACT_ATOMS: atom_id res chain seq x y z
N MET A 1 2.82 -32.99 23.45
CA MET A 1 3.45 -32.08 22.47
C MET A 1 2.81 -30.68 22.46
N LYS A 2 1.49 -30.53 22.27
CA LYS A 2 0.80 -29.21 22.28
C LYS A 2 1.05 -28.37 23.55
N LEU A 3 1.02 -29.00 24.72
CA LEU A 3 1.29 -28.34 26.02
C LEU A 3 2.75 -27.88 26.20
N ILE A 4 3.70 -28.53 25.52
CA ILE A 4 5.12 -28.15 25.56
C ILE A 4 5.34 -26.94 24.66
N LEU A 5 4.75 -26.95 23.46
CA LEU A 5 4.81 -25.84 22.51
C LEU A 5 4.25 -24.54 23.10
N LEU A 6 3.14 -24.64 23.84
CA LEU A 6 2.51 -23.49 24.51
C LEU A 6 3.42 -22.86 25.57
N LYS A 7 4.10 -23.69 26.38
CA LYS A 7 5.05 -23.23 27.41
C LYS A 7 6.28 -22.56 26.79
N VAL A 8 6.78 -23.07 25.68
CA VAL A 8 7.93 -22.50 24.95
C VAL A 8 7.59 -21.12 24.38
N CYS A 9 6.39 -20.94 23.79
CA CYS A 9 5.95 -19.62 23.33
C CYS A 9 5.85 -18.61 24.47
N PHE A 10 5.37 -19.04 25.65
CA PHE A 10 5.24 -18.15 26.81
C PHE A 10 6.61 -17.66 27.29
N PHE A 11 7.62 -18.53 27.37
CA PHE A 11 8.99 -18.15 27.77
C PHE A 11 9.70 -17.24 26.76
N LEU A 12 9.44 -17.37 25.46
CA LEU A 12 10.02 -16.50 24.43
C LEU A 12 9.52 -15.05 24.51
N SER A 13 8.30 -14.83 25.03
CA SER A 13 7.72 -13.49 25.16
C SER A 13 8.35 -12.63 26.26
N MET A 14 9.06 -13.23 27.23
CA MET A 14 9.61 -12.52 28.40
C MET A 14 10.87 -11.69 28.09
N GLY A 15 11.43 -11.79 26.88
CA GLY A 15 12.63 -11.05 26.46
C GLY A 15 12.37 -9.88 25.50
N SER A 16 11.11 -9.47 25.30
CA SER A 16 10.79 -8.36 24.41
C SER A 16 11.06 -7.03 25.13
N PHE A 17 12.06 -6.29 24.64
CA PHE A 17 12.28 -4.90 25.00
C PHE A 17 11.73 -4.01 23.88
N ALA A 18 10.85 -3.07 24.23
CA ALA A 18 10.44 -2.00 23.32
C ALA A 18 11.54 -0.93 23.23
N GLN A 19 11.47 -0.08 22.19
CA GLN A 19 12.33 1.09 22.09
C GLN A 19 12.16 1.97 23.34
N SER A 20 13.28 2.37 23.97
CA SER A 20 13.29 3.26 25.13
C SER A 20 14.27 4.40 24.90
N VAL A 21 13.85 5.63 25.25
CA VAL A 21 14.67 6.84 25.10
C VAL A 21 15.20 7.22 26.48
N ILE A 22 16.51 7.44 26.61
CA ILE A 22 17.09 8.11 27.79
C ILE A 22 17.13 9.60 27.47
N SER A 23 16.19 10.36 28.03
CA SER A 23 16.05 11.80 27.82
C SER A 23 16.01 12.54 29.16
N SER A 24 16.40 13.82 29.17
CA SER A 24 16.25 14.67 30.35
C SER A 24 14.82 15.17 30.53
N SER A 25 14.03 15.22 29.45
CA SER A 25 12.59 15.50 29.48
C SER A 25 11.92 14.99 28.20
N GLY A 26 10.60 14.86 28.18
CA GLY A 26 9.83 14.53 26.99
C GLY A 26 8.33 14.48 27.26
N ASN A 27 7.51 14.72 26.25
CA ASN A 27 6.05 14.63 26.35
C ASN A 27 5.40 14.36 24.98
N SER A 28 4.17 13.86 24.98
CA SER A 28 3.32 13.71 23.79
C SER A 28 2.01 14.46 23.97
N ALA A 29 1.60 15.24 22.97
CA ALA A 29 0.32 15.92 22.90
C ALA A 29 -0.39 15.56 21.59
N SER A 30 -1.70 15.32 21.65
CA SER A 30 -2.52 15.04 20.47
C SER A 30 -3.58 16.13 20.28
N ASN A 31 -3.83 16.49 19.02
CA ASN A 31 -4.94 17.38 18.63
C ASN A 31 -5.52 16.92 17.28
N GLY A 32 -6.67 16.24 17.32
CA GLY A 32 -7.27 15.61 16.14
C GLY A 32 -6.36 14.52 15.57
N ASP A 33 -6.08 14.60 14.27
CA ASP A 33 -5.21 13.66 13.54
C ASP A 33 -3.71 13.96 13.73
N PHE A 34 -3.36 15.02 14.46
CA PHE A 34 -1.97 15.40 14.70
C PHE A 34 -1.49 14.92 16.07
N ILE A 35 -0.34 14.24 16.08
CA ILE A 35 0.35 13.83 17.30
C ILE A 35 1.72 14.51 17.30
N LEU A 36 1.97 15.34 18.31
CA LEU A 36 3.25 15.98 18.56
C LEU A 36 3.91 15.31 19.75
N SER A 37 5.00 14.60 19.50
CA SER A 37 5.84 14.02 20.54
C SER A 37 7.22 14.65 20.49
N TRP A 38 7.78 14.95 21.65
CA TRP A 38 9.10 15.57 21.77
C TRP A 38 9.89 14.99 22.94
N THR A 39 11.21 14.98 22.79
CA THR A 39 12.17 14.62 23.83
C THR A 39 13.26 15.70 23.88
N ILE A 40 13.76 16.01 25.08
CA ILE A 40 14.87 16.94 25.34
C ILE A 40 16.00 16.12 25.95
N GLY A 41 17.24 16.37 25.53
CA GLY A 41 18.43 15.71 26.09
C GLY A 41 19.01 14.59 25.23
N GLU A 42 18.51 14.38 24.00
CA GLU A 42 19.17 13.54 23.00
C GLU A 42 20.33 14.32 22.35
N GLY A 43 21.40 14.57 23.12
CA GLY A 43 22.46 15.50 22.73
C GLY A 43 23.36 15.03 21.57
N VAL A 44 23.27 13.76 21.17
CA VAL A 44 24.12 13.17 20.12
C VAL A 44 23.29 12.25 19.25
N ILE A 45 22.59 12.84 18.27
CA ILE A 45 22.02 12.12 17.14
C ILE A 45 22.85 12.41 15.90
N SER A 46 23.31 11.36 15.21
CA SER A 46 23.98 11.50 13.92
C SER A 46 22.95 11.32 12.81
N THR A 47 22.84 12.29 11.92
CA THR A 47 22.11 12.13 10.66
C THR A 47 23.14 11.98 9.56
N ILE A 48 23.15 10.82 8.92
CA ILE A 48 24.03 10.51 7.80
C ILE A 48 23.15 10.44 6.56
N GLY A 49 23.31 11.39 5.65
CA GLY A 49 22.53 11.47 4.42
C GLY A 49 23.40 11.39 3.16
N SER A 50 22.86 10.73 2.14
CA SER A 50 23.20 10.89 0.72
C SER A 50 21.91 11.19 -0.05
N ASN A 51 21.97 11.71 -1.28
CA ASN A 51 20.82 12.26 -2.04
C ASN A 51 19.48 11.50 -1.90
N ASP A 52 19.51 10.16 -1.86
CA ASP A 52 18.30 9.33 -1.78
C ASP A 52 18.21 8.46 -0.50
N ILE A 53 19.19 8.56 0.40
CA ILE A 53 19.28 7.71 1.59
C ILE A 53 19.63 8.57 2.80
N GLU A 54 18.65 8.76 3.67
CA GLU A 54 18.83 9.42 4.96
C GLU A 54 18.76 8.39 6.08
N LEU A 55 19.82 8.32 6.88
CA LEU A 55 19.91 7.46 8.05
C LEU A 55 20.04 8.34 9.28
N THR A 56 18.94 8.48 10.00
CA THR A 56 18.93 9.13 11.30
C THR A 56 19.31 8.12 12.37
N GLN A 57 20.04 8.55 13.41
CA GLN A 57 20.21 7.80 14.65
C GLN A 57 19.37 8.47 15.72
N GLY A 58 18.60 7.69 16.47
CA GLY A 58 17.82 8.17 17.60
C GLY A 58 16.65 7.24 17.92
N PHE A 59 16.18 7.25 19.16
CA PHE A 59 15.04 6.40 19.56
C PHE A 59 13.69 7.07 19.30
N HIS A 60 13.67 8.40 19.22
CA HIS A 60 12.49 9.18 18.87
C HIS A 60 12.48 9.52 17.38
N GLN A 61 12.63 8.51 16.54
CA GLN A 61 12.49 8.66 15.10
C GLN A 61 11.00 8.79 14.78
N PRO A 62 10.56 9.83 14.06
CA PRO A 62 9.22 9.81 13.49
C PRO A 62 9.12 8.54 12.65
N LEU A 63 8.02 7.81 12.80
CA LEU A 63 7.70 6.76 11.85
C LEU A 63 7.58 7.46 10.51
N MET A 64 8.61 7.34 9.67
CA MET A 64 8.52 7.77 8.29
C MET A 64 7.53 6.82 7.64
N ILE A 65 6.25 7.17 7.74
CA ILE A 65 5.26 6.74 6.77
C ILE A 65 5.65 7.53 5.53
N ASP A 66 6.66 7.01 4.84
CA ASP A 66 6.75 7.28 3.42
C ASP A 66 5.44 6.71 2.88
N VAL A 67 4.46 7.60 2.70
CA VAL A 67 3.39 7.30 1.78
C VAL A 67 4.17 7.12 0.51
N ILE A 68 4.44 5.86 0.15
CA ILE A 68 4.98 5.50 -1.15
C ILE A 68 3.89 5.98 -2.11
N ALA A 69 3.90 7.27 -2.43
CA ALA A 69 3.55 7.74 -3.73
C ALA A 69 4.54 6.98 -4.59
N VAL A 70 4.08 5.87 -5.14
CA VAL A 70 4.71 5.30 -6.32
C VAL A 70 4.68 6.48 -7.28
N GLY A 71 5.78 7.22 -7.32
CA GLY A 71 6.01 8.36 -8.18
C GLY A 71 6.14 7.79 -9.57
N ILE A 72 5.00 7.37 -10.11
CA ILE A 72 4.76 7.38 -11.53
C ILE A 72 4.87 8.87 -11.83
N GLU A 73 5.99 9.31 -12.44
CA GLU A 73 6.07 10.68 -12.98
C GLU A 73 4.74 10.92 -13.73
N ASP A 74 4.12 12.10 -13.61
CA ASP A 74 2.76 12.34 -14.13
C ASP A 74 2.58 11.86 -15.58
N ASP A 75 3.67 11.81 -16.35
CA ASP A 75 3.71 11.32 -17.72
C ASP A 75 3.52 9.81 -17.90
N PHE A 76 3.71 9.00 -16.86
CA PHE A 76 3.45 7.55 -16.86
C PHE A 76 2.08 7.18 -16.26
N ILE A 77 1.27 8.16 -15.83
CA ILE A 77 -0.07 7.90 -15.30
C ILE A 77 -1.04 7.73 -16.48
N LEU A 78 -1.78 6.61 -16.47
CA LEU A 78 -2.84 6.38 -17.45
C LEU A 78 -4.12 7.11 -17.04
N ASP A 79 -4.62 8.01 -17.88
CA ASP A 79 -5.89 8.71 -17.63
C ASP A 79 -7.10 7.84 -18.00
N ILE A 80 -7.41 6.92 -17.10
CA ILE A 80 -8.57 6.02 -17.20
C ILE A 80 -9.28 5.97 -15.84
N ILE A 81 -10.60 5.82 -15.84
CA ILE A 81 -11.44 5.65 -14.65
C ILE A 81 -12.08 4.28 -14.68
N ALA A 82 -12.34 3.69 -13.51
CA ALA A 82 -12.98 2.39 -13.37
C ALA A 82 -14.28 2.53 -12.57
N TYR A 83 -15.39 1.99 -13.09
CA TYR A 83 -16.70 2.05 -12.46
C TYR A 83 -17.60 0.84 -12.80
N PRO A 84 -18.62 0.55 -11.98
CA PRO A 84 -18.85 1.11 -10.65
C PRO A 84 -17.84 0.59 -9.62
N ASN A 85 -17.58 1.37 -8.59
CA ASN A 85 -16.86 0.95 -7.40
C ASN A 85 -17.59 1.48 -6.16
N PRO A 86 -18.21 0.64 -5.30
CA PRO A 86 -18.21 -0.83 -5.33
C PRO A 86 -18.92 -1.46 -6.53
N THR A 87 -18.59 -2.72 -6.83
CA THR A 87 -19.19 -3.51 -7.93
C THR A 87 -19.77 -4.84 -7.45
N TYR A 88 -20.73 -5.38 -8.22
CA TYR A 88 -21.32 -6.70 -8.03
C TYR A 88 -20.91 -7.68 -9.14
N ASP A 89 -21.04 -7.31 -10.41
CA ASP A 89 -20.86 -8.28 -11.50
C ASP A 89 -19.68 -7.94 -12.40
N LYS A 90 -19.49 -6.66 -12.75
CA LYS A 90 -18.48 -6.23 -13.71
C LYS A 90 -17.95 -4.83 -13.40
N VAL A 91 -16.71 -4.58 -13.83
CA VAL A 91 -16.09 -3.25 -13.85
C VAL A 91 -15.90 -2.85 -15.31
N MET A 92 -16.32 -1.63 -15.62
CA MET A 92 -16.12 -0.97 -16.89
C MET A 92 -15.07 0.12 -16.69
N PHE A 93 -14.40 0.47 -17.77
CA PHE A 93 -13.39 1.52 -17.75
C PHE A 93 -13.70 2.56 -18.82
N GLU A 94 -13.37 3.81 -18.53
CA GLU A 94 -13.58 4.94 -19.43
C GLU A 94 -12.37 5.86 -19.40
N GLY A 95 -12.08 6.52 -20.53
CA GLY A 95 -10.79 7.18 -20.76
C GLY A 95 -9.78 6.24 -21.43
N GLY A 96 -8.61 6.76 -21.79
CA GLY A 96 -7.61 6.03 -22.60
C GLY A 96 -7.82 6.14 -24.12
N ASP A 97 -6.89 5.54 -24.88
CA ASP A 97 -6.92 5.42 -26.34
C ASP A 97 -7.97 4.37 -26.77
N PRO A 98 -9.03 4.76 -27.49
CA PRO A 98 -10.05 3.83 -27.98
C PRO A 98 -9.50 2.76 -28.94
N VAL A 99 -8.31 2.94 -29.51
CA VAL A 99 -7.65 1.98 -30.41
C VAL A 99 -6.46 1.31 -29.70
N GLY A 100 -6.31 1.54 -28.39
CA GLY A 100 -5.25 0.99 -27.56
C GLY A 100 -5.45 -0.49 -27.21
N ILE A 101 -4.34 -1.17 -26.98
CA ILE A 101 -4.29 -2.49 -26.35
C ILE A 101 -3.88 -2.29 -24.89
N TYR A 102 -4.61 -2.93 -23.99
CA TYR A 102 -4.40 -2.80 -22.55
C TYR A 102 -4.13 -4.15 -21.91
N HIS A 103 -3.15 -4.18 -21.01
CA HIS A 103 -2.86 -5.32 -20.16
C HIS A 103 -3.52 -5.11 -18.79
N ILE A 104 -4.35 -6.08 -18.39
CA ILE A 104 -4.94 -6.12 -17.05
C ILE A 104 -4.25 -7.18 -16.22
N ARG A 105 -3.99 -6.84 -14.96
CA ARG A 105 -3.66 -7.78 -13.89
C ARG A 105 -4.59 -7.56 -12.70
N VAL A 106 -5.26 -8.63 -12.25
CA VAL A 106 -6.12 -8.62 -11.07
C VAL A 106 -5.42 -9.34 -9.93
N VAL A 107 -5.34 -8.67 -8.78
CA VAL A 107 -4.64 -9.14 -7.59
C VAL A 107 -5.58 -9.08 -6.39
N ASP A 108 -5.59 -10.12 -5.56
CA ASP A 108 -6.37 -10.13 -4.33
C ASP A 108 -5.67 -9.41 -3.16
N LYS A 109 -6.37 -9.28 -2.03
CA LYS A 109 -5.84 -8.67 -0.80
C LYS A 109 -4.58 -9.35 -0.23
N LEU A 110 -4.26 -10.57 -0.66
CA LEU A 110 -3.07 -11.32 -0.24
C LEU A 110 -1.92 -11.18 -1.24
N GLY A 111 -2.08 -10.38 -2.30
CA GLY A 111 -1.07 -10.22 -3.34
C GLY A 111 -1.07 -11.34 -4.39
N ARG A 112 -2.06 -12.24 -4.39
CA ARG A 112 -2.14 -13.34 -5.36
C ARG A 112 -2.71 -12.82 -6.68
N VAL A 113 -2.00 -13.08 -7.77
CA VAL A 113 -2.48 -12.78 -9.14
C VAL A 113 -3.58 -13.78 -9.50
N LEU A 114 -4.80 -13.27 -9.73
CA LEU A 114 -5.97 -14.08 -10.08
C LEU A 114 -6.20 -14.17 -11.58
N GLU A 115 -5.93 -13.08 -12.30
CA GLU A 115 -6.13 -13.00 -13.74
C GLU A 115 -5.12 -12.05 -14.35
N GLN A 116 -4.57 -12.41 -15.51
CA GLN A 116 -3.75 -11.53 -16.32
C GLN A 116 -4.12 -11.74 -17.80
N LYS A 117 -4.48 -10.67 -18.50
CA LYS A 117 -4.88 -10.74 -19.91
C LYS A 117 -4.62 -9.42 -20.64
N SER A 118 -4.56 -9.50 -21.96
CA SER A 118 -4.45 -8.35 -22.85
C SER A 118 -5.70 -8.27 -23.71
N MET A 119 -6.28 -7.09 -23.87
CA MET A 119 -7.46 -6.92 -24.73
C MET A 119 -7.55 -5.49 -25.28
N PRO A 120 -8.20 -5.30 -26.45
CA PRO A 120 -8.45 -3.97 -27.00
C PRO A 120 -9.45 -3.17 -26.15
N PHE A 121 -9.39 -1.84 -26.25
CA PHE A 121 -10.28 -0.96 -25.49
C PHE A 121 -11.79 -1.20 -25.73
N GLN A 122 -12.18 -1.57 -26.97
CA GLN A 122 -13.60 -1.84 -27.30
C GLN A 122 -14.23 -2.96 -26.45
N GLU A 123 -13.44 -3.91 -25.97
CA GLU A 123 -13.91 -5.05 -25.19
C GLU A 123 -13.50 -4.94 -23.71
N PHE A 124 -13.13 -3.74 -23.25
CA PHE A 124 -12.47 -3.51 -21.97
C PHE A 124 -13.44 -3.54 -20.78
N VAL A 125 -13.99 -4.73 -20.53
CA VAL A 125 -14.88 -5.05 -19.41
C VAL A 125 -14.26 -6.17 -18.59
N LEU A 126 -14.18 -5.96 -17.27
CA LEU A 126 -13.70 -6.97 -16.35
C LEU A 126 -14.86 -7.62 -15.59
N GLU A 127 -15.06 -8.90 -15.83
CA GLU A 127 -16.04 -9.73 -15.12
C GLU A 127 -15.57 -10.06 -13.69
N MET A 128 -16.28 -9.52 -12.70
CA MET A 128 -16.01 -9.69 -11.27
C MET A 128 -16.91 -10.72 -10.59
N GLY A 129 -17.97 -11.19 -11.25
CA GLY A 129 -18.93 -12.14 -10.67
C GLY A 129 -18.34 -13.47 -10.24
N ARG A 130 -17.18 -13.86 -10.81
CA ARG A 130 -16.44 -15.09 -10.46
C ARG A 130 -15.63 -14.97 -9.16
N TYR A 131 -15.42 -13.76 -8.65
CA TYR A 131 -14.61 -13.52 -7.47
C TYR A 131 -15.48 -13.37 -6.22
N ASN A 132 -14.91 -13.79 -5.08
CA ASN A 132 -15.56 -13.64 -3.78
C ASN A 132 -15.69 -12.17 -3.38
N ASN A 133 -16.52 -11.89 -2.38
CA ASN A 133 -16.58 -10.54 -1.81
C ASN A 133 -15.26 -10.15 -1.16
N GLY A 134 -14.87 -8.90 -1.37
CA GLY A 134 -13.63 -8.37 -0.84
C GLY A 134 -13.06 -7.26 -1.70
N THR A 135 -11.79 -6.98 -1.48
CA THR A 135 -11.06 -5.89 -2.11
C THR A 135 -10.03 -6.45 -3.08
N TYR A 136 -9.98 -5.88 -4.28
CA TYR A 136 -9.12 -6.31 -5.38
C TYR A 136 -8.33 -5.12 -5.92
N LEU A 137 -7.05 -5.35 -6.19
CA LEU A 137 -6.20 -4.41 -6.92
C LEU A 137 -6.21 -4.79 -8.39
N ILE A 138 -6.60 -3.85 -9.25
CA ILE A 138 -6.61 -4.03 -10.70
C ILE A 138 -5.57 -3.09 -11.29
N GLU A 139 -4.49 -3.63 -11.81
CA GLU A 139 -3.48 -2.90 -12.56
C GLU A 139 -3.87 -2.91 -14.05
N VAL A 140 -3.90 -1.74 -14.66
CA VAL A 140 -4.10 -1.53 -16.09
C VAL A 140 -2.86 -0.85 -16.66
N VAL A 141 -2.30 -1.42 -17.73
CA VAL A 141 -1.13 -0.87 -18.44
C VAL A 141 -1.45 -0.74 -19.92
N GLU A 142 -1.18 0.42 -20.50
CA GLU A 142 -1.28 0.64 -21.95
C GLU A 142 -0.03 0.12 -22.67
N ASP A 143 -0.21 -0.69 -23.71
CA ASP A 143 0.89 -1.36 -24.41
C ASP A 143 1.86 -0.37 -25.11
N LYS A 144 1.32 0.68 -25.75
CA LYS A 144 2.12 1.63 -26.55
C LYS A 144 2.99 2.56 -25.70
N THR A 145 2.40 3.12 -24.63
CA THR A 145 3.04 4.18 -23.82
C THR A 145 3.68 3.63 -22.56
N GLY A 146 3.29 2.42 -22.13
CA GLY A 146 3.65 1.87 -20.82
C GLY A 146 2.99 2.60 -19.65
N LYS A 147 2.10 3.57 -19.92
CA LYS A 147 1.34 4.27 -18.88
C LYS A 147 0.50 3.27 -18.11
N ARG A 148 0.42 3.43 -16.79
CA ARG A 148 -0.32 2.52 -15.92
C ARG A 148 -1.18 3.24 -14.90
N LYS A 149 -2.21 2.53 -14.44
CA LYS A 149 -3.03 2.94 -13.30
C LYS A 149 -3.48 1.71 -12.51
N ILE A 150 -3.50 1.83 -11.19
CA ILE A 150 -3.93 0.77 -10.28
C ILE A 150 -5.21 1.22 -9.60
N PHE A 151 -6.24 0.39 -9.68
CA PHE A 151 -7.54 0.62 -9.06
C PHE A 151 -7.73 -0.28 -7.86
N ASN A 152 -8.23 0.29 -6.77
CA ASN A 152 -8.71 -0.47 -5.63
C ASN A 152 -10.23 -0.64 -5.74
N ILE A 153 -10.68 -1.83 -6.16
CA ILE A 153 -12.10 -2.14 -6.39
C ILE A 153 -12.66 -2.98 -5.25
N VAL A 154 -13.81 -2.55 -4.72
CA VAL A 154 -14.58 -3.26 -3.71
C VAL A 154 -15.67 -4.10 -4.39
N LYS A 155 -15.62 -5.42 -4.17
CA LYS A 155 -16.63 -6.37 -4.60
C LYS A 155 -17.60 -6.68 -3.45
N SER A 156 -18.88 -6.44 -3.68
CA SER A 156 -19.96 -6.69 -2.72
C SER A 156 -20.92 -7.79 -3.21
N GLN A 157 -21.74 -8.33 -2.31
CA GLN A 157 -22.85 -9.24 -2.64
C GLN A 157 -24.13 -8.44 -2.85
N LYS A 158 -24.90 -8.82 -3.88
CA LYS A 158 -26.24 -8.28 -4.12
C LYS A 158 -27.22 -8.80 -3.08
#